data_AF-A0A7S0GAT0-F1
#
_entry.id   AF-A0A7S0GAT0-F1
#
_cell.length_a   1.000
_cell.length_b   1.000
_cell.length_c   1.000
_cell.angle_alpha   90.00
_cell.angle_beta   90.00
_cell.angle_gamma   90.00
#
_symmetry.space_group_name_H-M   'P 1'
#
loop_
_entity.id
_entity.type
_entity.pdbx_description
1 polymer ?
#
loop_
_entity_poly.entity_id
_entity_poly.type
_entity_poly.pdbx_seq_one_letter_code
_entity_poly.pdbx_strand_id
1 'polypeptide(L)'
;NNDGSYRNDISAVNEIPAIYLRASLSLTPKNHACKQSYSNYGISERIPHAPSKSFITENTRETSKAVAIEMIRAVSASMHGGGSMIQMGSSTINTIQQIRGMGGQIQNQVGDALDFVESLKNLFMWASPSKSLLMYVIIILIWVALCFIPGRILIFCAGMGIFVSNFLTAFNILSEAEPNNNADSPFIIWFTNLFSCLPTDEDLRRTYFWETRQIDEHERHNLAQAKRAARLNRLWNARWYGAVRMKVAVPSTNIQQQNNGALTISGGVEGDTTARKKREWKWESVFVVIQGHRIVWWKNERAFDDGDATPPLGQILFAGHSGIAGLSPLDIRQLDDVTEVMRTLHIFGRGSQEQQKIALLAANEQEKEAIEDAVIAATMDEKVN
;
A
#
# COMPACT_ATOMS: atom_id res chain seq x y z
N ASN A 1 64.17 -5.57 -4.47
CA ASN A 1 64.60 -6.11 -3.16
C ASN A 1 63.55 -5.87 -2.10
N ASN A 2 62.54 -6.74 -2.06
CA ASN A 2 61.88 -7.24 -0.85
C ASN A 2 60.79 -8.21 -1.30
N ASP A 3 61.22 -9.43 -1.60
CA ASP A 3 60.34 -10.58 -1.82
C ASP A 3 60.03 -11.24 -0.47
N GLY A 4 58.76 -11.15 -0.06
CA GLY A 4 58.23 -11.82 1.13
C GLY A 4 57.46 -13.08 0.74
N SER A 5 58.17 -14.19 0.70
CA SER A 5 57.70 -15.56 0.50
C SER A 5 56.65 -15.99 1.54
N TYR A 6 55.48 -16.44 1.09
CA TYR A 6 54.58 -17.29 1.89
C TYR A 6 54.41 -18.64 1.18
N ARG A 7 54.98 -19.67 1.81
CA ARG A 7 54.88 -21.08 1.40
C ARG A 7 54.39 -21.86 2.61
N ASN A 8 53.27 -22.54 2.39
CA ASN A 8 52.74 -23.77 2.99
C ASN A 8 52.80 -23.97 4.50
N ASP A 9 51.64 -24.33 5.09
CA ASP A 9 51.54 -25.60 5.79
C ASP A 9 50.12 -26.18 5.71
N ILE A 10 50.08 -27.43 5.23
CA ILE A 10 48.94 -28.35 5.19
C ILE A 10 49.29 -29.47 6.16
N SER A 11 48.46 -29.68 7.17
CA SER A 11 48.20 -31.01 7.76
C SER A 11 47.14 -30.90 8.85
N ALA A 12 45.99 -31.53 8.62
CA ALA A 12 45.40 -32.62 9.41
C ALA A 12 44.86 -32.16 10.80
N VAL A 13 43.65 -32.51 11.24
CA VAL A 13 43.17 -33.87 11.51
C VAL A 13 41.66 -33.79 11.76
N ASN A 14 40.98 -34.85 11.34
CA ASN A 14 39.60 -35.26 11.66
C ASN A 14 39.12 -34.89 13.06
N GLU A 15 37.89 -34.37 13.17
CA GLU A 15 36.95 -34.83 14.21
C GLU A 15 35.51 -34.42 13.86
N ILE A 16 34.69 -35.43 13.62
CA ILE A 16 33.24 -35.35 13.46
C ILE A 16 32.62 -35.71 14.82
N PRO A 17 31.75 -34.87 15.40
CA PRO A 17 30.79 -35.37 16.37
C PRO A 17 29.40 -35.43 15.73
N ALA A 18 28.93 -36.67 15.59
CA ALA A 18 27.53 -36.99 15.40
C ALA A 18 26.73 -36.54 16.63
N ILE A 19 25.76 -35.66 16.44
CA ILE A 19 24.69 -35.41 17.42
C ILE A 19 23.35 -35.55 16.68
N TYR A 20 22.81 -36.76 16.74
CA TYR A 20 21.40 -37.03 16.47
C TYR A 20 20.59 -36.85 17.76
N LEU A 21 19.35 -36.37 17.59
CA LEU A 21 18.17 -36.61 18.43
C LEU A 21 18.09 -35.95 19.81
N ARG A 22 17.43 -34.78 19.86
CA ARG A 22 16.24 -34.61 20.72
C ARG A 22 15.38 -33.43 20.25
N ALA A 23 14.33 -33.75 19.50
CA ALA A 23 13.19 -32.87 19.36
C ALA A 23 12.32 -33.02 20.62
N SER A 24 12.14 -31.92 21.36
CA SER A 24 11.11 -31.79 22.38
C SER A 24 10.34 -30.52 22.10
N LEU A 25 9.05 -30.70 21.79
CA LEU A 25 8.06 -29.65 21.59
C LEU A 25 8.04 -28.71 22.81
N SER A 26 8.20 -27.41 22.56
CA SER A 26 7.64 -26.36 23.41
C SER A 26 6.93 -25.33 22.53
N LEU A 27 5.60 -25.45 22.46
CA LEU A 27 4.72 -24.44 21.89
C LEU A 27 4.64 -23.25 22.86
N THR A 28 5.22 -22.13 22.49
CA THR A 28 4.83 -20.80 23.00
C THR A 28 4.78 -19.82 21.84
N PRO A 29 3.71 -19.01 21.70
CA PRO A 29 3.58 -18.11 20.56
C PRO A 29 4.44 -16.86 20.80
N LYS A 30 5.53 -16.71 20.06
CA LYS A 30 6.24 -15.43 19.92
C LYS A 30 5.95 -14.85 18.55
N ASN A 31 5.24 -13.72 18.57
CA ASN A 31 5.07 -12.81 17.44
C ASN A 31 6.45 -12.39 16.91
N HIS A 32 6.84 -12.94 15.76
CA HIS A 32 7.93 -12.41 14.96
C HIS A 32 7.41 -12.14 13.55
N ALA A 33 7.35 -10.85 13.22
CA ALA A 33 7.23 -10.35 11.86
C ALA A 33 8.37 -10.95 11.03
N CYS A 34 8.01 -11.85 10.11
CA CYS A 34 8.92 -12.39 9.12
C CYS A 34 9.18 -11.30 8.07
N LYS A 35 10.23 -10.50 8.27
CA LYS A 35 10.89 -9.76 7.18
C LYS A 35 11.65 -10.79 6.34
N GLN A 36 10.99 -11.37 5.34
CA GLN A 36 11.69 -12.04 4.27
C GLN A 36 12.19 -11.00 3.27
N SER A 37 13.49 -10.72 3.35
CA SER A 37 14.23 -10.00 2.34
C SER A 37 14.40 -10.93 1.13
N TYR A 38 13.64 -10.70 0.06
CA TYR A 38 13.92 -11.31 -1.23
C TYR A 38 14.73 -10.34 -2.09
N SER A 39 16.00 -10.71 -2.22
CA SER A 39 16.97 -10.21 -3.18
C SER A 39 16.44 -10.35 -4.62
N ASN A 40 16.55 -9.24 -5.35
CA ASN A 40 16.73 -9.10 -6.79
C ASN A 40 16.79 -10.42 -7.60
N TYR A 41 15.75 -10.66 -8.39
CA TYR A 41 15.86 -11.40 -9.64
C TYR A 41 15.16 -10.61 -10.75
N GLY A 42 15.97 -10.17 -11.71
CA GLY A 42 15.74 -10.31 -13.15
C GLY A 42 14.42 -9.79 -13.70
N ILE A 43 14.49 -8.57 -14.23
CA ILE A 43 13.59 -8.02 -15.25
C ILE A 43 13.41 -9.05 -16.38
N SER A 44 12.18 -9.50 -16.60
CA SER A 44 11.73 -10.11 -17.85
C SER A 44 10.32 -9.63 -18.15
N GLU A 45 10.20 -8.96 -19.29
CA GLU A 45 9.03 -8.41 -19.99
C GLU A 45 7.64 -8.76 -19.42
N ARG A 46 6.85 -7.73 -19.08
CA ARG A 46 5.40 -7.86 -18.91
C ARG A 46 4.61 -6.97 -19.86
N ILE A 47 3.81 -7.69 -20.63
CA ILE A 47 2.66 -7.36 -21.46
C ILE A 47 1.75 -6.29 -20.80
N PRO A 48 1.14 -5.37 -21.57
CA PRO A 48 0.19 -4.39 -21.02
C PRO A 48 -1.02 -5.08 -20.40
N HIS A 49 -1.20 -4.88 -19.09
CA HIS A 49 -2.38 -5.36 -18.37
C HIS A 49 -3.62 -4.54 -18.77
N ALA A 50 -4.65 -5.24 -19.23
CA ALA A 50 -5.99 -4.71 -19.48
C ALA A 50 -6.61 -4.11 -18.20
N PRO A 51 -7.50 -3.11 -18.31
CA PRO A 51 -8.12 -2.45 -17.16
C PRO A 51 -8.78 -3.46 -16.20
N SER A 52 -8.54 -3.25 -14.90
CA SER A 52 -8.90 -4.19 -13.83
C SER A 52 -10.40 -4.43 -13.73
N LYS A 53 -10.81 -5.69 -13.91
CA LYS A 53 -12.18 -6.19 -13.69
C LYS A 53 -12.74 -5.95 -12.27
N SER A 54 -11.89 -5.55 -11.32
CA SER A 54 -12.25 -5.30 -9.91
C SER A 54 -13.30 -4.19 -9.72
N PHE A 55 -13.33 -3.19 -10.60
CA PHE A 55 -14.28 -2.07 -10.49
C PHE A 55 -15.74 -2.49 -10.80
N ILE A 56 -15.93 -3.51 -11.64
CA ILE A 56 -17.26 -4.01 -12.01
C ILE A 56 -17.84 -4.90 -10.90
N THR A 57 -16.98 -5.65 -10.19
CA THR A 57 -17.38 -6.54 -9.08
C THR A 57 -17.79 -5.77 -7.81
N GLU A 58 -17.23 -4.59 -7.56
CA GLU A 58 -17.57 -3.79 -6.38
C GLU A 58 -18.94 -3.11 -6.54
N ASN A 59 -19.23 -2.58 -7.73
CA ASN A 59 -20.52 -1.99 -8.07
C ASN A 59 -21.68 -3.02 -8.07
N THR A 60 -21.40 -4.27 -8.46
CA THR A 60 -22.37 -5.37 -8.37
C THR A 60 -22.61 -5.86 -6.94
N ARG A 61 -21.62 -5.71 -6.04
CA ARG A 61 -21.75 -6.00 -4.61
C ARG A 61 -22.50 -4.91 -3.84
N GLU A 62 -22.38 -3.66 -4.25
CA GLU A 62 -23.14 -2.54 -3.66
C GLU A 62 -24.61 -2.55 -4.09
N THR A 63 -24.88 -2.86 -5.36
CA THR A 63 -26.25 -3.01 -5.86
C THR A 63 -26.99 -4.19 -5.24
N SER A 64 -26.32 -5.31 -4.96
CA SER A 64 -26.94 -6.46 -4.27
C SER A 64 -27.31 -6.16 -2.81
N LYS A 65 -26.49 -5.38 -2.09
CA LYS A 65 -26.83 -4.89 -0.73
C LYS A 65 -28.05 -3.96 -0.74
N ALA A 66 -28.16 -3.06 -1.72
CA ALA A 66 -29.29 -2.16 -1.85
C ALA A 66 -30.60 -2.92 -2.13
N VAL A 67 -30.56 -3.94 -2.99
CA VAL A 67 -31.72 -4.80 -3.31
C VAL A 67 -32.18 -5.60 -2.08
N ALA A 68 -31.24 -6.16 -1.30
CA ALA A 68 -31.58 -6.89 -0.09
C ALA A 68 -32.27 -6.00 0.97
N ILE A 69 -31.80 -4.75 1.12
CA ILE A 69 -32.40 -3.78 2.05
C ILE A 69 -33.81 -3.39 1.62
N GLU A 70 -34.05 -3.21 0.31
CA GLU A 70 -35.39 -2.88 -0.18
C GLU A 70 -36.37 -4.07 -0.14
N MET A 71 -35.91 -5.31 -0.34
CA MET A 71 -36.78 -6.47 -0.10
C MET A 71 -37.22 -6.56 1.36
N ILE A 72 -36.30 -6.32 2.32
CA ILE A 72 -36.64 -6.32 3.75
C ILE A 72 -37.63 -5.19 4.06
N ARG A 73 -37.42 -4.00 3.49
CA ARG A 73 -38.30 -2.84 3.67
C ARG A 73 -39.69 -3.07 3.05
N ALA A 74 -39.78 -3.67 1.87
CA ALA A 74 -41.04 -4.02 1.20
C ALA A 74 -41.83 -5.07 1.99
N VAL A 75 -41.16 -6.09 2.54
CA VAL A 75 -41.79 -7.09 3.42
C VAL A 75 -42.29 -6.44 4.71
N SER A 76 -41.51 -5.56 5.34
CA SER A 76 -41.95 -4.82 6.53
C SER A 76 -43.11 -3.84 6.26
N ALA A 77 -43.16 -3.23 5.07
CA ALA A 77 -44.26 -2.35 4.66
C ALA A 77 -45.57 -3.13 4.42
N SER A 78 -45.48 -4.36 3.88
CA SER A 78 -46.64 -5.24 3.71
C SER A 78 -47.28 -5.69 5.04
N MET A 79 -46.54 -5.63 6.14
CA MET A 79 -47.04 -5.96 7.49
C MET A 79 -47.82 -4.81 8.15
N HIS A 80 -47.67 -3.56 7.70
CA HIS A 80 -48.29 -2.38 8.33
C HIS A 80 -49.50 -1.82 7.56
N GLY A 81 -49.79 -2.36 6.37
CA GLY A 81 -50.98 -2.02 5.58
C GLY A 81 -52.23 -2.72 6.10
N GLY A 82 -52.85 -2.15 7.14
CA GLY A 82 -54.06 -2.66 7.77
C GLY A 82 -55.24 -2.84 6.81
N GLY A 83 -55.68 -4.09 6.65
CA GLY A 83 -56.87 -4.44 5.87
C GLY A 83 -57.20 -5.93 5.97
N SER A 84 -57.84 -6.34 7.07
CA SER A 84 -58.60 -7.60 7.21
C SER A 84 -57.93 -8.90 6.73
N MET A 85 -57.05 -9.47 7.57
CA MET A 85 -56.73 -10.91 7.50
C MET A 85 -56.33 -11.44 8.90
N ILE A 86 -57.22 -11.32 9.87
CA ILE A 86 -57.01 -11.78 11.27
C ILE A 86 -57.32 -13.29 11.45
N GLN A 87 -57.64 -14.04 10.38
CA GLN A 87 -58.02 -15.46 10.50
C GLN A 87 -57.20 -16.43 9.62
N MET A 88 -55.91 -16.17 9.44
CA MET A 88 -54.91 -17.17 9.03
C MET A 88 -53.64 -17.10 9.90
N GLY A 89 -53.77 -16.57 11.13
CA GLY A 89 -52.69 -16.04 11.96
C GLY A 89 -51.97 -17.01 12.92
N SER A 90 -51.75 -18.27 12.57
CA SER A 90 -50.87 -19.13 13.41
C SER A 90 -50.00 -20.12 12.64
N SER A 91 -50.47 -20.69 11.53
CA SER A 91 -49.66 -21.62 10.73
C SER A 91 -48.64 -20.88 9.86
N THR A 92 -49.03 -19.81 9.16
CA THR A 92 -48.16 -19.08 8.23
C THR A 92 -47.04 -18.29 8.93
N ILE A 93 -47.28 -17.81 10.16
CA ILE A 93 -46.26 -17.11 10.95
C ILE A 93 -45.17 -18.08 11.41
N ASN A 94 -45.54 -19.30 11.80
CA ASN A 94 -44.59 -20.37 12.12
C ASN A 94 -43.82 -20.83 10.87
N THR A 95 -44.48 -20.93 9.71
CA THR A 95 -43.80 -21.23 8.44
C THR A 95 -42.84 -20.10 8.01
N ILE A 96 -43.19 -18.82 8.21
CA ILE A 96 -42.32 -17.68 7.89
C ILE A 96 -41.13 -17.62 8.87
N GLN A 97 -41.33 -17.91 10.15
CA GLN A 97 -40.23 -18.01 11.12
C GLN A 97 -39.33 -19.23 10.84
N GLN A 98 -39.90 -20.36 10.41
CA GLN A 98 -39.15 -21.53 9.93
C GLN A 98 -38.40 -21.23 8.63
N ILE A 99 -39.01 -20.54 7.66
CA ILE A 99 -38.34 -20.12 6.42
C ILE A 99 -37.23 -19.11 6.73
N ARG A 100 -37.40 -18.24 7.73
CA ARG A 100 -36.36 -17.30 8.17
C ARG A 100 -35.20 -18.01 8.88
N GLY A 101 -35.50 -19.05 9.68
CA GLY A 101 -34.51 -19.92 10.31
C GLY A 101 -33.77 -20.84 9.32
N MET A 102 -34.51 -21.44 8.38
CA MET A 102 -33.97 -22.23 7.27
C MET A 102 -33.20 -21.35 6.29
N GLY A 103 -33.60 -20.09 6.09
CA GLY A 103 -32.91 -19.14 5.23
C GLY A 103 -31.48 -18.90 5.67
N GLY A 104 -31.24 -18.77 6.99
CA GLY A 104 -29.88 -18.67 7.54
C GLY A 104 -29.06 -19.95 7.35
N GLN A 105 -29.67 -21.12 7.54
CA GLN A 105 -28.99 -22.41 7.33
C GLN A 105 -28.64 -22.65 5.86
N ILE A 106 -29.57 -22.36 4.94
CA ILE A 106 -29.36 -22.45 3.50
C ILE A 106 -28.30 -21.44 3.06
N GLN A 107 -28.32 -20.21 3.58
CA GLN A 107 -27.29 -19.22 3.27
C GLN A 107 -25.90 -19.67 3.71
N ASN A 108 -25.78 -20.29 4.89
CA ASN A 108 -24.51 -20.83 5.36
C ASN A 108 -24.04 -22.00 4.47
N GLN A 109 -24.93 -22.96 4.16
CA GLN A 109 -24.58 -24.10 3.29
C GLN A 109 -24.22 -23.67 1.86
N VAL A 110 -24.90 -22.66 1.32
CA VAL A 110 -24.58 -22.07 0.01
C VAL A 110 -23.26 -21.31 0.07
N GLY A 111 -22.98 -20.61 1.18
CA GLY A 111 -21.69 -19.98 1.44
C GLY A 111 -20.55 -20.99 1.44
N ASP A 112 -20.69 -22.06 2.22
CA ASP A 112 -19.69 -23.14 2.31
C ASP A 112 -19.46 -23.81 0.95
N ALA A 113 -20.53 -24.05 0.18
CA ALA A 113 -20.42 -24.62 -1.16
C ALA A 113 -19.73 -23.66 -2.15
N LEU A 114 -19.99 -22.35 -2.03
CA LEU A 114 -19.36 -21.33 -2.88
C LEU A 114 -17.87 -21.19 -2.57
N ASP A 115 -17.51 -21.20 -1.29
CA ASP A 115 -16.12 -21.22 -0.83
C ASP A 115 -15.39 -22.49 -1.28
N PHE A 116 -16.09 -23.63 -1.31
CA PHE A 116 -15.56 -24.88 -1.87
C PHE A 116 -15.31 -24.78 -3.39
N VAL A 117 -16.27 -24.24 -4.15
CA VAL A 117 -16.10 -24.07 -5.61
C VAL A 117 -14.97 -23.07 -5.90
N GLU A 118 -14.84 -22.01 -5.10
CA GLU A 118 -13.79 -21.02 -5.25
C GLU A 118 -12.41 -21.55 -4.91
N SER A 119 -12.28 -22.29 -3.80
CA SER A 119 -11.02 -22.95 -3.44
C SER A 119 -10.61 -23.99 -4.49
N LEU A 120 -11.57 -24.70 -5.08
CA LEU A 120 -11.32 -25.62 -6.20
C LEU A 120 -10.87 -24.87 -7.47
N LYS A 121 -11.52 -23.76 -7.82
CA LYS A 121 -11.08 -22.86 -8.91
C LYS A 121 -9.64 -22.41 -8.69
N ASN A 122 -9.32 -21.96 -7.48
CA ASN A 122 -7.99 -21.46 -7.11
C ASN A 122 -6.93 -22.55 -7.16
N LEU A 123 -7.30 -23.78 -6.81
CA LEU A 123 -6.45 -24.96 -6.96
C LEU A 123 -6.08 -25.18 -8.44
N PHE A 124 -7.07 -25.18 -9.34
CA PHE A 124 -6.87 -25.36 -10.79
C PHE A 124 -6.16 -24.19 -11.47
N MET A 125 -6.32 -22.97 -10.94
CA MET A 125 -5.67 -21.75 -11.47
C MET A 125 -4.25 -21.52 -10.94
N TRP A 126 -3.70 -22.42 -10.12
CA TRP A 126 -2.36 -22.30 -9.55
C TRP A 126 -2.13 -21.02 -8.72
N ALA A 127 -3.17 -20.55 -8.02
CA ALA A 127 -3.08 -19.34 -7.20
C ALA A 127 -1.99 -19.42 -6.11
N SER A 128 -1.71 -20.62 -5.59
CA SER A 128 -0.56 -20.90 -4.72
C SER A 128 0.23 -22.08 -5.28
N PRO A 129 1.34 -21.85 -6.03
CA PRO A 129 2.02 -22.90 -6.78
C PRO A 129 2.50 -24.03 -5.87
N SER A 130 2.99 -23.73 -4.67
CA SER A 130 3.49 -24.75 -3.74
C SER A 130 2.40 -25.68 -3.21
N LYS A 131 1.20 -25.13 -2.91
CA LYS A 131 0.08 -25.92 -2.37
C LYS A 131 -0.67 -26.66 -3.48
N SER A 132 -0.92 -25.98 -4.60
CA SER A 132 -1.57 -26.60 -5.76
C SER A 132 -0.76 -27.78 -6.29
N LEU A 133 0.56 -27.64 -6.41
CA LEU A 133 1.44 -28.74 -6.83
C LEU A 133 1.30 -29.98 -5.96
N LEU A 134 1.32 -29.82 -4.63
CA LEU A 134 1.17 -30.93 -3.69
C LEU A 134 -0.17 -31.65 -3.88
N MET A 135 -1.26 -30.91 -4.05
CA MET A 135 -2.59 -31.49 -4.30
C MET A 135 -2.66 -32.20 -5.65
N TYR A 136 -2.06 -31.64 -6.71
CA TYR A 136 -1.97 -32.32 -8.00
C TYR A 136 -1.20 -33.64 -7.90
N VAL A 137 -0.07 -33.68 -7.17
CA VAL A 137 0.68 -34.91 -6.93
C VAL A 137 -0.18 -35.94 -6.20
N ILE A 138 -0.93 -35.54 -5.17
CA ILE A 138 -1.85 -36.44 -4.45
C ILE A 138 -2.92 -37.00 -5.40
N ILE A 139 -3.56 -36.15 -6.22
CA ILE A 139 -4.58 -36.58 -7.19
C ILE A 139 -4.00 -37.56 -8.20
N ILE A 140 -2.78 -37.32 -8.70
CA ILE A 140 -2.08 -38.24 -9.61
C ILE A 140 -1.76 -39.56 -8.91
N LEU A 141 -1.28 -39.55 -7.67
CA LEU A 141 -1.01 -40.77 -6.91
C LEU A 141 -2.28 -41.59 -6.67
N ILE A 142 -3.39 -40.93 -6.35
CA ILE A 142 -4.71 -41.57 -6.23
C ILE A 142 -5.11 -42.18 -7.58
N TRP A 143 -4.98 -41.43 -8.68
CA TRP A 143 -5.30 -41.93 -10.02
C TRP A 143 -4.45 -43.16 -10.39
N VAL A 144 -3.14 -43.12 -10.14
CA VAL A 144 -2.24 -44.27 -10.36
C VAL A 144 -2.66 -45.46 -9.50
N ALA A 145 -2.96 -45.26 -8.21
CA ALA A 145 -3.45 -46.33 -7.35
C ALA A 145 -4.77 -46.94 -7.85
N LEU A 146 -5.70 -46.12 -8.34
CA LEU A 146 -6.95 -46.57 -8.95
C LEU A 146 -6.74 -47.36 -10.25
N CYS A 147 -5.67 -47.08 -11.02
CA CYS A 147 -5.31 -47.90 -12.18
C CYS A 147 -4.80 -49.29 -11.80
N PHE A 148 -4.13 -49.42 -10.64
CA PHE A 148 -3.63 -50.71 -10.15
C PHE A 148 -4.70 -51.56 -9.44
N ILE A 149 -5.73 -50.93 -8.85
CA ILE A 149 -6.79 -51.62 -8.13
C ILE A 149 -7.95 -51.92 -9.09
N PRO A 150 -8.28 -53.20 -9.37
CA PRO A 150 -9.44 -53.55 -10.18
C PRO A 150 -10.71 -52.92 -9.60
N GLY A 151 -11.53 -52.26 -10.43
CA GLY A 151 -12.74 -51.56 -9.99
C GLY A 151 -13.72 -52.42 -9.17
N ARG A 152 -13.69 -53.75 -9.37
CA ARG A 152 -14.46 -54.72 -8.57
C ARG A 152 -14.11 -54.66 -7.08
N ILE A 153 -12.83 -54.50 -6.75
CA ILE A 153 -12.36 -54.39 -5.37
C ILE A 153 -12.79 -53.06 -4.76
N LEU A 154 -12.79 -51.97 -5.54
CA LEU A 154 -13.24 -50.67 -5.06
C LEU A 154 -14.74 -50.66 -4.73
N ILE A 155 -15.58 -51.21 -5.62
CA ILE A 155 -17.03 -51.32 -5.38
C ILE A 155 -17.29 -52.21 -4.16
N PHE A 156 -16.53 -53.31 -4.03
CA PHE A 156 -16.62 -54.20 -2.87
C PHE A 156 -16.23 -53.50 -1.57
N CYS A 157 -15.09 -52.80 -1.53
CA CYS A 157 -14.64 -52.06 -0.35
C CYS A 157 -15.58 -50.91 0.01
N ALA A 158 -16.11 -50.18 -0.97
CA ALA A 158 -17.08 -49.11 -0.73
C ALA A 158 -18.40 -49.67 -0.15
N GLY A 159 -18.93 -50.75 -0.75
CA GLY A 159 -20.12 -51.42 -0.25
C GLY A 159 -19.92 -52.00 1.14
N MET A 160 -18.76 -52.61 1.39
CA MET A 160 -18.38 -53.15 2.70
C MET A 160 -18.21 -52.05 3.75
N GLY A 161 -17.66 -50.88 3.38
CA GLY A 161 -17.55 -49.73 4.28
C GLY A 161 -18.91 -49.22 4.75
N ILE A 162 -19.87 -49.04 3.83
CA ILE A 162 -21.25 -48.63 4.14
C ILE A 162 -21.95 -49.71 4.97
N PHE A 163 -21.75 -50.98 4.63
CA PHE A 163 -22.33 -52.08 5.37
C PHE A 163 -21.81 -52.16 6.81
N VAL A 164 -20.49 -52.05 7.00
CA VAL A 164 -19.87 -52.08 8.33
C VAL A 164 -20.28 -50.87 9.16
N SER A 165 -20.37 -49.66 8.58
CA SER A 165 -20.86 -48.50 9.32
C SER A 165 -22.30 -48.70 9.79
N ASN A 166 -23.18 -49.16 8.90
CA ASN A 166 -24.58 -49.42 9.26
C ASN A 166 -24.73 -50.56 10.28
N PHE A 167 -23.89 -51.59 10.16
CA PHE A 167 -23.86 -52.70 11.11
C PHE A 167 -23.41 -52.25 12.50
N LEU A 168 -22.34 -51.47 12.60
CA LEU A 168 -21.84 -50.96 13.87
C LEU A 168 -22.86 -50.04 14.57
N THR A 169 -23.57 -49.21 13.79
CA THR A 169 -24.66 -48.36 14.32
C THR A 169 -25.85 -49.21 14.77
N ALA A 170 -26.27 -50.22 13.99
CA ALA A 170 -27.40 -51.08 14.34
C ALA A 170 -27.18 -51.92 15.60
N PHE A 171 -25.92 -52.25 15.91
CA PHE A 171 -25.57 -53.06 17.08
C PHE A 171 -25.21 -52.24 18.33
N ASN A 172 -25.33 -50.91 18.31
CA ASN A 172 -25.03 -50.03 19.46
C ASN A 172 -23.63 -50.26 20.08
N ILE A 173 -22.68 -50.81 19.32
CA ILE A 173 -21.31 -51.09 19.81
C ILE A 173 -20.50 -49.79 19.92
N LEU A 174 -20.81 -48.81 19.07
CA LEU A 174 -20.41 -47.43 19.29
C LEU A 174 -21.51 -46.76 20.11
N SER A 175 -21.22 -46.51 21.38
CA SER A 175 -22.11 -45.82 22.31
C SER A 175 -22.74 -44.59 21.66
N GLU A 176 -24.04 -44.42 21.89
CA GLU A 176 -24.89 -43.32 21.47
C GLU A 176 -24.27 -41.96 21.87
N ALA A 177 -23.34 -41.46 21.07
CA ALA A 177 -23.21 -40.02 20.87
C ALA A 177 -24.48 -39.65 20.13
N GLU A 178 -25.31 -38.81 20.75
CA GLU A 178 -26.63 -38.45 20.23
C GLU A 178 -26.62 -38.31 18.70
N PRO A 179 -27.67 -38.78 18.00
CA PRO A 179 -27.79 -38.64 16.56
C PRO A 179 -28.04 -37.17 16.24
N ASN A 180 -27.00 -36.36 16.38
CA ASN A 180 -26.90 -35.14 15.62
C ASN A 180 -26.80 -35.63 14.18
N ASN A 181 -27.87 -35.43 13.40
CA ASN A 181 -28.06 -35.94 12.04
C ASN A 181 -26.97 -35.50 11.01
N ASN A 182 -25.86 -34.96 11.51
CA ASN A 182 -24.69 -34.47 10.79
C ASN A 182 -23.41 -35.17 11.26
N ALA A 183 -23.49 -36.41 11.77
CA ALA A 183 -22.31 -37.24 12.02
C ALA A 183 -21.71 -37.66 10.66
N ASP A 184 -21.09 -36.69 9.98
CA ASP A 184 -20.36 -36.90 8.75
C ASP A 184 -19.33 -38.01 8.99
N SER A 185 -19.26 -38.95 8.04
CA SER A 185 -18.29 -40.05 8.10
C SER A 185 -16.89 -39.49 8.43
N PRO A 186 -16.07 -40.15 9.28
CA PRO A 186 -14.71 -39.69 9.58
C PRO A 186 -13.87 -39.41 8.34
N PHE A 187 -14.15 -40.14 7.25
CA PHE A 187 -13.55 -39.90 5.93
C PHE A 187 -14.00 -38.57 5.31
N ILE A 188 -15.30 -38.24 5.40
CA ILE A 188 -15.85 -36.96 4.93
C ILE A 188 -15.25 -35.82 5.74
N ILE A 189 -15.13 -35.94 7.06
CA ILE A 189 -14.49 -34.92 7.93
C ILE A 189 -13.02 -34.72 7.55
N TRP A 190 -12.27 -35.80 7.29
CA TRP A 190 -10.88 -35.68 6.85
C TRP A 190 -10.78 -35.00 5.47
N PHE A 191 -11.67 -35.38 4.55
CA PHE A 191 -11.72 -34.80 3.21
C PHE A 191 -12.12 -33.33 3.26
N THR A 192 -13.19 -32.95 3.97
CA THR A 192 -13.59 -31.55 4.12
C THR A 192 -12.49 -30.71 4.77
N ASN A 193 -11.83 -31.22 5.81
CA ASN A 193 -10.67 -30.54 6.42
C ASN A 193 -9.49 -30.35 5.45
N LEU A 194 -9.23 -31.33 4.57
CA LEU A 194 -8.20 -31.22 3.54
C LEU A 194 -8.52 -30.09 2.54
N PHE A 195 -9.78 -29.95 2.14
CA PHE A 195 -10.23 -28.88 1.25
C PHE A 195 -10.30 -27.53 1.95
N SER A 196 -10.69 -27.47 3.23
CA SER A 196 -10.65 -26.24 4.03
C SER A 196 -9.24 -25.70 4.25
N CYS A 197 -8.19 -26.48 3.98
CA CYS A 197 -6.81 -25.98 3.97
C CYS A 197 -6.44 -25.20 2.69
N LEU A 198 -7.29 -25.23 1.66
CA LEU A 198 -7.10 -24.46 0.44
C LEU A 198 -7.50 -23.00 0.69
N PRO A 199 -6.64 -22.03 0.35
CA PRO A 199 -6.96 -20.62 0.57
C PRO A 199 -8.11 -20.18 -0.35
N THR A 200 -9.13 -19.56 0.23
CA THR A 200 -10.23 -18.90 -0.48
C THR A 200 -9.78 -17.56 -1.09
N ASP A 201 -10.57 -16.96 -2.00
CA ASP A 201 -10.20 -15.61 -2.51
C ASP A 201 -10.24 -14.58 -1.39
N GLU A 202 -11.10 -14.73 -0.37
CA GLU A 202 -11.11 -13.82 0.78
C GLU A 202 -9.82 -13.94 1.61
N ASP A 203 -9.28 -15.16 1.79
CA ASP A 203 -7.98 -15.38 2.45
C ASP A 203 -6.81 -14.80 1.65
N LEU A 204 -6.82 -15.02 0.33
CA LEU A 204 -5.82 -14.42 -0.58
C LEU A 204 -5.91 -12.89 -0.53
N ARG A 205 -7.12 -12.33 -0.63
CA ARG A 205 -7.35 -10.88 -0.55
C ARG A 205 -6.85 -10.31 0.76
N ARG A 206 -7.11 -10.97 1.89
CA ARG A 206 -6.64 -10.52 3.21
C ARG A 206 -5.12 -10.58 3.32
N THR A 207 -4.50 -11.62 2.76
CA THR A 207 -3.05 -11.78 2.73
C THR A 207 -2.38 -10.71 1.87
N TYR A 208 -2.93 -10.46 0.68
CA TYR A 208 -2.38 -9.50 -0.30
C TYR A 208 -2.96 -8.09 -0.16
N PHE A 209 -3.77 -7.81 0.86
CA PHE A 209 -4.45 -6.52 1.02
C PHE A 209 -3.46 -5.37 1.09
N TRP A 210 -2.43 -5.52 1.92
CA TRP A 210 -1.41 -4.49 2.11
C TRP A 210 -0.51 -4.31 0.90
N GLU A 211 -0.19 -5.40 0.20
CA GLU A 211 0.61 -5.35 -1.03
C GLU A 211 -0.15 -4.65 -2.16
N THR A 212 -1.41 -5.04 -2.36
CA THR A 212 -2.30 -4.40 -3.35
C THR A 212 -2.47 -2.91 -3.05
N ARG A 213 -2.63 -2.55 -1.77
CA ARG A 213 -2.75 -1.16 -1.35
C ARG A 213 -1.48 -0.36 -1.63
N GLN A 214 -0.30 -0.93 -1.37
CA GLN A 214 0.97 -0.27 -1.67
C GLN A 214 1.17 -0.06 -3.18
N ILE A 215 0.82 -1.07 -3.98
CA ILE A 215 0.87 -0.98 -5.45
C ILE A 215 -0.07 0.12 -5.94
N ASP A 216 -1.31 0.15 -5.48
CA ASP A 216 -2.29 1.19 -5.87
C ASP A 216 -1.83 2.60 -5.44
N GLU A 217 -1.28 2.76 -4.24
CA GLU A 217 -0.71 4.05 -3.81
C GLU A 217 0.46 4.47 -4.73
N HIS A 218 1.36 3.55 -5.07
CA HIS A 218 2.47 3.82 -5.99
C HIS A 218 1.99 4.18 -7.40
N GLU A 219 1.02 3.45 -7.94
CA GLU A 219 0.42 3.75 -9.25
C GLU A 219 -0.26 5.12 -9.26
N ARG A 220 -0.99 5.48 -8.19
CA ARG A 220 -1.60 6.82 -8.06
C ARG A 220 -0.54 7.92 -8.03
N HIS A 221 0.57 7.70 -7.33
CA HIS A 221 1.71 8.63 -7.32
C HIS A 221 2.33 8.79 -8.72
N ASN A 222 2.57 7.68 -9.42
CA ASN A 222 3.12 7.69 -10.77
C ASN A 222 2.17 8.36 -11.78
N LEU A 223 0.87 8.09 -11.69
CA LEU A 223 -0.15 8.73 -12.52
C LEU A 223 -0.27 10.22 -12.24
N ALA A 224 -0.17 10.64 -10.97
CA ALA A 224 -0.15 12.05 -10.61
C ALA A 224 1.09 12.76 -11.18
N GLN A 225 2.28 12.16 -11.05
CA GLN A 225 3.52 12.67 -11.62
C GLN A 225 3.46 12.74 -13.16
N ALA A 226 2.94 11.71 -13.82
CA ALA A 226 2.80 11.67 -15.27
C ALA A 226 1.82 12.74 -15.78
N LYS A 227 0.67 12.89 -15.11
CA LYS A 227 -0.30 13.96 -15.42
C LYS A 227 0.33 15.35 -15.23
N ARG A 228 1.10 15.54 -14.16
CA ARG A 228 1.80 16.80 -13.89
C ARG A 228 2.84 17.10 -14.96
N ALA A 229 3.68 16.13 -15.30
CA ALA A 229 4.67 16.25 -16.37
C ALA A 229 4.02 16.59 -17.71
N ALA A 230 2.93 15.90 -18.06
CA ALA A 230 2.17 16.19 -19.28
C ALA A 230 1.57 17.61 -19.29
N ARG A 231 1.05 18.08 -18.14
CA ARG A 231 0.51 19.44 -17.98
C ARG A 231 1.62 20.49 -18.11
N LEU A 232 2.76 20.29 -17.46
CA LEU A 232 3.90 21.19 -17.51
C LEU A 232 4.51 21.28 -18.91
N ASN A 233 4.60 20.15 -19.61
CA ASN A 233 5.08 20.13 -21.00
C ASN A 233 4.09 20.78 -21.98
N ARG A 234 2.78 20.57 -21.83
CA ARG A 234 1.78 21.07 -22.79
C ARG A 234 1.34 22.51 -22.56
N LEU A 235 1.13 22.91 -21.30
CA LEU A 235 0.57 24.22 -20.98
C LEU A 235 1.66 25.23 -20.61
N TRP A 236 2.72 24.78 -19.95
CA TRP A 236 3.75 25.67 -19.43
C TRP A 236 5.00 25.69 -20.30
N ASN A 237 5.24 24.72 -21.18
CA ASN A 237 6.54 24.56 -21.85
C ASN A 237 7.70 24.70 -20.84
N ALA A 238 7.53 24.07 -19.67
CA ALA A 238 8.47 24.21 -18.56
C ALA A 238 9.83 23.65 -18.98
N ARG A 239 10.88 24.45 -18.82
CA ARG A 239 12.26 24.00 -19.06
C ARG A 239 12.78 23.13 -17.92
N TRP A 240 12.35 23.46 -16.71
CA TRP A 240 12.66 22.69 -15.52
C TRP A 240 11.53 22.85 -14.49
N TYR A 241 11.30 21.80 -13.71
CA TYR A 241 10.38 21.84 -12.57
C TYR A 241 10.80 20.80 -11.52
N GLY A 242 10.54 21.10 -10.26
CA GLY A 242 10.93 20.21 -9.16
C GLY A 242 10.61 20.77 -7.78
N ALA A 243 10.67 19.91 -6.78
CA ALA A 243 10.55 20.30 -5.38
C ALA A 243 11.94 20.66 -4.85
N VAL A 244 12.13 21.92 -4.45
CA VAL A 244 13.40 22.44 -3.92
C VAL A 244 13.16 23.13 -2.59
N ARG A 245 14.21 23.33 -1.79
CA ARG A 245 14.10 24.08 -0.54
C ARG A 245 14.41 25.54 -0.82
N MET A 246 13.52 26.46 -0.46
CA MET A 246 13.71 27.90 -0.60
C MET A 246 13.97 28.54 0.77
N LYS A 247 14.88 29.50 0.82
CA LYS A 247 15.17 30.28 2.02
C LYS A 247 14.07 31.32 2.24
N VAL A 248 13.28 31.15 3.29
CA VAL A 248 12.18 32.04 3.65
C VAL A 248 12.52 32.76 4.95
N ALA A 249 12.25 34.07 5.01
CA ALA A 249 12.39 34.85 6.23
C ALA A 249 11.28 34.43 7.20
N VAL A 250 11.64 34.00 8.40
CA VAL A 250 10.65 33.66 9.42
C VAL A 250 9.96 34.97 9.84
N PRO A 251 8.64 35.11 9.62
CA PRO A 251 7.93 36.30 10.06
C PRO A 251 8.06 36.38 11.59
N SER A 252 8.52 37.53 12.11
CA SER A 252 8.73 37.72 13.55
C SER A 252 7.43 37.90 14.33
N THR A 253 6.36 37.23 13.90
CA THR A 253 5.04 37.24 14.51
C THR A 253 5.07 36.41 15.80
N ASN A 254 4.92 37.12 16.93
CA ASN A 254 4.61 36.61 18.27
C ASN A 254 5.77 36.16 19.19
N ILE A 255 6.81 36.98 19.36
CA ILE A 255 7.60 36.96 20.62
C ILE A 255 6.92 37.79 21.75
N GLN A 256 5.81 38.48 21.48
CA GLN A 256 5.21 39.43 22.44
C GLN A 256 4.28 38.83 23.51
N GLN A 257 4.22 37.51 23.77
CA GLN A 257 3.22 37.01 24.74
C GLN A 257 3.62 35.84 25.66
N GLN A 258 4.90 35.74 26.06
CA GLN A 258 5.28 34.77 27.12
C GLN A 258 6.19 35.27 28.24
N ASN A 259 6.46 36.57 28.35
CA ASN A 259 7.18 37.14 29.51
C ASN A 259 6.23 37.94 30.42
N ASN A 260 5.26 37.26 31.03
CA ASN A 260 4.60 37.77 32.23
C ASN A 260 5.37 37.28 33.46
N GLY A 261 6.21 38.13 34.04
CA GLY A 261 6.65 37.95 35.44
C GLY A 261 8.13 38.10 35.74
N ALA A 262 8.76 39.23 35.40
CA ALA A 262 9.91 39.77 36.16
C ALA A 262 10.16 41.23 35.78
N LEU A 263 9.57 42.14 36.54
CA LEU A 263 9.81 43.58 36.48
C LEU A 263 11.17 43.87 37.14
N THR A 264 12.27 43.85 36.38
CA THR A 264 13.53 44.48 36.82
C THR A 264 13.64 45.87 36.20
N ILE A 265 13.41 46.87 37.04
CA ILE A 265 13.66 48.28 36.78
C ILE A 265 15.15 48.53 36.95
N SER A 266 15.86 48.72 35.83
CA SER A 266 17.13 49.44 35.75
C SER A 266 17.16 50.04 34.35
N GLY A 267 16.98 51.35 34.13
CA GLY A 267 17.63 52.44 34.84
C GLY A 267 19.05 52.62 34.28
N GLY A 268 19.19 52.91 33.00
CA GLY A 268 20.50 53.05 32.36
C GLY A 268 20.45 53.45 30.88
N VAL A 269 20.57 54.77 30.67
CA VAL A 269 21.23 55.48 29.56
C VAL A 269 20.81 55.15 28.12
N GLU A 270 20.16 56.13 27.50
CA GLU A 270 19.95 56.29 26.06
C GLU A 270 21.28 56.16 25.29
N GLY A 271 21.48 55.00 24.69
CA GLY A 271 22.41 54.80 23.58
C GLY A 271 21.62 54.22 22.42
N ASP A 272 21.41 55.03 21.38
CA ASP A 272 20.69 54.72 20.14
C ASP A 272 21.48 53.70 19.27
N THR A 273 21.74 52.52 19.81
CA THR A 273 22.11 51.34 19.03
C THR A 273 20.83 50.59 18.73
N THR A 274 20.20 50.94 17.62
CA THR A 274 19.12 50.17 17.00
C THR A 274 19.60 48.73 16.80
N ALA A 275 19.34 47.88 17.79
CA ALA A 275 19.66 46.47 17.76
C ALA A 275 18.91 45.85 16.57
N ARG A 276 19.62 45.74 15.44
CA ARG A 276 19.09 45.21 14.19
C ARG A 276 18.68 43.77 14.47
N LYS A 277 17.39 43.57 14.75
CA LYS A 277 16.80 42.28 15.11
C LYS A 277 17.28 41.26 14.08
N LYS A 278 18.09 40.30 14.53
CA LYS A 278 18.69 39.26 13.68
C LYS A 278 17.54 38.54 12.99
N ARG A 279 17.42 38.71 11.66
CA ARG A 279 16.41 38.00 10.87
C ARG A 279 16.76 36.52 10.89
N GLU A 280 15.85 35.70 11.39
CA GLU A 280 15.95 34.26 11.36
C GLU A 280 15.43 33.75 10.00
N TRP A 281 16.14 32.79 9.42
CA TRP A 281 15.84 32.22 8.11
C TRP A 281 15.55 30.74 8.26
N LYS A 282 14.60 30.23 7.49
CA LYS A 282 14.26 28.81 7.46
C LYS A 282 14.18 28.32 6.01
N TRP A 283 14.68 27.12 5.79
CA TRP A 283 14.52 26.41 4.52
C TRP A 283 13.16 25.71 4.47
N GLU A 284 12.31 26.10 3.53
CA GLU A 284 10.99 25.50 3.31
C GLU A 284 10.93 24.79 1.95
N SER A 285 10.32 23.61 1.90
CA SER A 285 10.12 22.90 0.63
C SER A 285 9.06 23.63 -0.19
N VAL A 286 9.38 23.92 -1.45
CA VAL A 286 8.52 24.60 -2.42
C VAL A 286 8.61 23.90 -3.77
N PHE A 287 7.53 23.95 -4.54
CA PHE A 287 7.53 23.45 -5.91
C PHE A 287 7.81 24.60 -6.87
N VAL A 288 8.85 24.47 -7.68
CA VAL A 288 9.34 25.52 -8.56
C VAL A 288 9.17 25.08 -10.02
N VAL A 289 8.76 26.02 -10.88
CA VAL A 289 8.65 25.83 -12.32
C VAL A 289 9.37 26.98 -13.03
N ILE A 290 10.30 26.63 -13.93
CA ILE A 290 10.99 27.58 -14.81
C ILE A 290 10.33 27.48 -16.19
N GLN A 291 9.68 28.56 -16.62
CA GLN A 291 8.97 28.65 -17.89
C GLN A 291 9.38 29.93 -18.61
N GLY A 292 9.82 29.81 -19.87
CA GLY A 292 10.19 30.97 -20.69
C GLY A 292 11.16 31.88 -19.95
N HIS A 293 10.79 33.14 -19.73
CA HIS A 293 11.57 34.15 -19.00
C HIS A 293 11.10 34.34 -17.55
N ARG A 294 10.57 33.32 -16.90
CA ARG A 294 10.16 33.44 -15.50
C ARG A 294 10.36 32.17 -14.71
N ILE A 295 10.55 32.36 -13.41
CA ILE A 295 10.49 31.31 -12.40
C ILE A 295 9.29 31.59 -11.50
N VAL A 296 8.46 30.58 -11.28
CA VAL A 296 7.23 30.64 -10.47
C VAL A 296 7.28 29.52 -9.45
N TRP A 297 6.82 29.76 -8.22
CA TRP A 297 6.85 28.74 -7.18
C TRP A 297 5.59 28.70 -6.32
N TRP A 298 5.27 27.49 -5.84
CA TRP A 298 4.14 27.15 -5.00
C TRP A 298 4.62 26.54 -3.69
N LYS A 299 3.75 26.53 -2.68
CA LYS A 299 4.05 25.97 -1.36
C LYS A 299 4.45 24.49 -1.41
N ASN A 300 3.89 23.71 -2.33
CA ASN A 300 4.22 22.32 -2.56
C ASN A 300 3.62 21.88 -3.91
N GLU A 301 3.91 20.63 -4.30
CA GLU A 301 3.40 20.04 -5.54
C GLU A 301 1.87 20.01 -5.64
N ARG A 302 1.18 19.75 -4.51
CA ARG A 302 -0.30 19.68 -4.49
C ARG A 302 -0.91 21.04 -4.78
N ALA A 303 -0.34 22.10 -4.21
CA ALA A 303 -0.76 23.48 -4.49
C ALA A 303 -0.54 23.88 -5.96
N PHE A 304 0.38 23.24 -6.68
CA PHE A 304 0.46 23.41 -8.13
C PHE A 304 -0.63 22.61 -8.86
N ASP A 305 -0.86 21.36 -8.44
CA ASP A 305 -1.85 20.48 -9.05
C ASP A 305 -3.29 21.03 -8.90
N ASP A 306 -3.61 21.61 -7.74
CA ASP A 306 -4.89 22.23 -7.42
C ASP A 306 -5.23 23.45 -8.31
N GLY A 307 -4.23 24.00 -9.02
CA GLY A 307 -4.42 25.06 -10.01
C GLY A 307 -4.93 26.36 -9.40
N ASP A 308 -6.10 26.81 -9.86
CA ASP A 308 -6.66 28.13 -9.51
C ASP A 308 -7.02 28.26 -8.01
N ALA A 309 -7.15 27.14 -7.29
CA ALA A 309 -7.44 27.16 -5.86
C ALA A 309 -6.28 27.72 -5.02
N THR A 310 -5.04 27.61 -5.49
CA THR A 310 -3.85 28.03 -4.75
C THR A 310 -2.90 28.82 -5.66
N PRO A 311 -2.92 30.17 -5.61
CA PRO A 311 -2.03 30.99 -6.42
C PRO A 311 -0.56 30.74 -6.06
N PRO A 312 0.37 31.02 -6.99
CA PRO A 312 1.79 30.91 -6.69
C PRO A 312 2.19 31.84 -5.54
N LEU A 313 3.13 31.38 -4.71
CA LEU A 313 3.68 32.17 -3.60
C LEU A 313 4.47 33.39 -4.12
N GLY A 314 5.09 33.25 -5.28
CA GLY A 314 5.81 34.33 -5.92
C GLY A 314 6.29 33.95 -7.32
N GLN A 315 6.82 34.96 -8.01
CA GLN A 315 7.45 34.81 -9.30
C GLN A 315 8.57 35.83 -9.47
N ILE A 316 9.59 35.45 -10.23
CA ILE A 316 10.64 36.36 -10.72
C ILE A 316 10.65 36.29 -12.24
N LEU A 317 10.63 37.47 -12.87
CA LEU A 317 10.83 37.65 -14.29
C LEU A 317 12.32 37.84 -14.58
N PHE A 318 12.82 37.07 -15.54
CA PHE A 318 14.15 37.21 -16.12
C PHE A 318 14.12 38.32 -17.18
N ALA A 319 14.05 39.56 -16.71
CA ALA A 319 14.09 40.74 -17.56
C ALA A 319 15.15 41.72 -17.03
N GLY A 320 15.96 42.27 -17.95
CA GLY A 320 17.03 43.21 -17.61
C GLY A 320 18.18 42.57 -16.83
N HIS A 321 18.57 43.15 -15.69
CA HIS A 321 19.61 42.59 -14.81
C HIS A 321 19.05 41.42 -13.99
N SER A 322 18.99 40.25 -14.63
CA SER A 322 18.57 38.99 -14.03
C SER A 322 19.56 37.86 -14.33
N GLY A 323 19.56 36.83 -13.50
CA GLY A 323 20.41 35.65 -13.68
C GLY A 323 20.75 34.93 -12.39
N ILE A 324 21.85 34.19 -12.45
CA ILE A 324 22.41 33.44 -11.33
C ILE A 324 23.44 34.33 -10.62
N ALA A 325 23.37 34.38 -9.29
CA ALA A 325 24.32 35.09 -8.45
C ALA A 325 25.16 34.11 -7.63
N GLY A 326 26.40 34.50 -7.35
CA GLY A 326 27.22 33.81 -6.36
C GLY A 326 26.61 33.86 -4.95
N LEU A 327 27.05 32.93 -4.10
CA LEU A 327 26.76 32.97 -2.67
C LEU A 327 27.46 34.18 -2.06
N SER A 328 26.72 34.97 -1.27
CA SER A 328 27.36 36.04 -0.49
C SER A 328 28.19 35.41 0.63
N PRO A 329 29.32 36.01 1.06
CA PRO A 329 30.05 35.56 2.24
C PRO A 329 29.18 35.43 3.50
N LEU A 330 28.11 36.22 3.59
CA LEU A 330 27.13 36.12 4.68
C LEU A 330 26.25 34.86 4.56
N ASP A 331 25.87 34.47 3.34
CA ASP A 331 25.07 33.26 3.11
C ASP A 331 25.91 32.01 3.37
N ILE A 332 27.19 32.02 2.98
CA ILE A 332 28.14 30.93 3.27
C ILE A 332 28.28 30.72 4.79
N ARG A 333 28.32 31.79 5.58
CA ARG A 333 28.38 31.70 7.06
C ARG A 333 27.10 31.19 7.71
N GLN A 334 25.97 31.20 6.99
CA GLN A 334 24.68 30.72 7.50
C GLN A 334 24.40 29.27 7.11
N LEU A 335 25.19 28.71 6.20
CA LEU A 335 25.12 27.31 5.82
C LEU A 335 26.10 26.53 6.70
N ASP A 336 25.57 25.62 7.51
CA ASP A 336 26.37 24.85 8.46
C ASP A 336 27.19 23.75 7.77
N ASP A 337 26.72 23.27 6.62
CA ASP A 337 27.32 22.18 5.87
C ASP A 337 27.88 22.63 4.51
N VAL A 338 29.12 22.24 4.23
CA VAL A 338 29.80 22.45 2.94
C VAL A 338 29.00 21.82 1.80
N THR A 339 28.30 20.71 2.05
CA THR A 339 27.48 20.08 1.01
C THR A 339 26.23 20.88 0.66
N GLU A 340 25.70 21.69 1.60
CA GLU A 340 24.60 22.62 1.30
C GLU A 340 25.10 23.80 0.49
N VAL A 341 26.31 24.31 0.77
CA VAL A 341 26.96 25.37 -0.03
C VAL A 341 27.06 24.96 -1.49
N MET A 342 27.46 23.71 -1.78
CA MET A 342 27.57 23.22 -3.16
C MET A 342 26.23 23.05 -3.86
N ARG A 343 25.14 22.82 -3.11
CA ARG A 343 23.77 22.63 -3.64
C ARG A 343 22.92 23.89 -3.63
N THR A 344 23.41 24.97 -3.02
CA THR A 344 22.69 26.25 -2.94
C THR A 344 22.98 27.08 -4.19
N LEU A 345 21.93 27.67 -4.73
CA LEU A 345 21.98 28.60 -5.86
C LEU A 345 21.16 29.86 -5.53
N HIS A 346 21.64 31.02 -5.99
CA HIS A 346 20.91 32.27 -5.87
C HIS A 346 20.43 32.73 -7.24
N ILE A 347 19.14 33.03 -7.34
CA ILE A 347 18.54 33.59 -8.55
C ILE A 347 18.06 35.00 -8.24
N PHE A 348 18.36 35.94 -9.13
CA PHE A 348 17.87 37.31 -9.02
C PHE A 348 17.19 37.77 -10.31
N GLY A 349 16.22 38.66 -10.20
CA GLY A 349 15.49 39.23 -11.32
C GLY A 349 14.41 40.19 -10.86
N ARG A 350 13.44 40.49 -11.73
CA ARG A 350 12.36 41.43 -11.41
C ARG A 350 11.18 40.69 -10.77
N GLY A 351 10.92 40.97 -9.51
CA GLY A 351 9.71 40.52 -8.82
C GLY A 351 8.48 41.37 -9.17
N SER A 352 7.39 41.19 -8.44
CA SER A 352 6.13 41.93 -8.65
C SER A 352 6.27 43.45 -8.41
N GLN A 353 7.13 43.86 -7.49
CA GLN A 353 7.32 45.27 -7.11
C GLN A 353 8.75 45.76 -7.33
N GLU A 354 9.75 44.93 -7.03
CA GLU A 354 11.16 45.32 -7.01
C GLU A 354 12.06 44.20 -7.54
N GLN A 355 13.36 44.50 -7.68
CA GLN A 355 14.35 43.45 -7.93
C GLN A 355 14.42 42.51 -6.73
N GLN A 356 14.19 41.23 -6.97
CA GLN A 356 14.17 40.21 -5.92
C GLN A 356 15.30 39.22 -6.14
N LYS A 357 15.85 38.73 -5.02
CA LYS A 357 16.82 37.65 -4.96
C LYS A 357 16.26 36.53 -4.10
N ILE A 358 16.19 35.33 -4.64
CA ILE A 358 15.81 34.11 -3.91
C ILE A 358 17.01 33.17 -3.78
N ALA A 359 17.01 32.38 -2.72
CA ALA A 359 17.98 31.32 -2.51
C ALA A 359 17.28 29.97 -2.51
N LEU A 360 17.73 29.08 -3.39
CA LEU A 360 17.22 27.71 -3.54
C LEU A 360 18.32 26.73 -3.15
N LEU A 361 17.93 25.63 -2.52
CA LEU A 361 18.77 24.51 -2.14
C LEU A 361 18.23 23.27 -2.85
N ALA A 362 19.00 22.76 -3.80
CA ALA A 362 18.69 21.55 -4.56
C ALA A 362 18.92 20.29 -3.72
N ALA A 363 18.27 19.17 -4.06
CA ALA A 363 18.45 17.90 -3.36
C ALA A 363 19.86 17.33 -3.58
N ASN A 364 20.41 17.48 -4.78
CA ASN A 364 21.75 17.05 -5.18
C ASN A 364 22.41 18.05 -6.15
N GLU A 365 23.70 17.86 -6.43
CA GLU A 365 24.48 18.76 -7.30
C GLU A 365 24.01 18.71 -8.76
N GLN A 366 23.60 17.54 -9.25
CA GLN A 366 23.04 17.37 -10.59
C GLN A 366 21.73 18.16 -10.79
N GLU A 367 20.87 18.19 -9.77
CA GLU A 367 19.64 18.98 -9.80
C GLU A 367 19.94 20.47 -9.77
N LYS A 368 20.95 20.90 -9.01
CA LYS A 368 21.42 22.29 -9.07
C LYS A 368 21.89 22.66 -10.47
N GLU A 369 22.75 21.85 -11.09
CA GLU A 369 23.25 22.08 -12.46
C GLU A 369 22.08 22.18 -13.46
N ALA A 370 21.09 21.28 -13.36
CA ALA A 370 19.90 21.33 -14.20
C ALA A 370 19.05 22.61 -14.00
N ILE A 371 18.98 23.13 -12.77
CA ILE A 371 18.32 24.42 -12.49
C ILE A 371 19.13 25.57 -13.09
N GLU A 372 20.45 25.56 -12.92
CA GLU A 372 21.34 26.59 -13.46
C GLU A 372 21.25 26.66 -14.99
N ASP A 373 21.33 25.53 -15.67
CA ASP A 373 21.16 25.44 -17.13
C ASP A 373 19.79 25.98 -17.58
N ALA A 374 18.72 25.62 -16.86
CA ALA A 374 17.38 26.09 -17.18
C ALA A 374 17.25 27.62 -17.00
N VAL A 375 17.86 28.19 -15.96
CA VAL A 375 17.89 29.66 -15.73
C VAL A 375 18.75 30.35 -16.79
N ILE A 376 19.94 29.83 -17.11
CA ILE A 376 20.82 30.41 -18.14
C ILE A 376 20.09 30.44 -19.47
N ALA A 377 19.50 29.31 -19.87
CA ALA A 377 18.73 29.23 -21.09
C ALA A 377 17.56 30.24 -21.07
N ALA A 378 16.83 30.33 -19.96
CA ALA A 378 15.71 31.28 -19.80
C ALA A 378 16.13 32.75 -19.92
N THR A 379 17.34 33.10 -19.46
CA THR A 379 17.90 34.46 -19.60
C THR A 379 18.45 34.76 -20.99
N MET A 380 18.93 33.76 -21.72
CA MET A 380 19.51 33.94 -23.06
C MET A 380 18.47 34.14 -24.16
N ASP A 381 17.32 33.47 -24.05
CA ASP A 381 16.22 33.59 -25.02
C ASP A 381 15.73 35.05 -25.19
N GLU A 382 15.91 35.93 -24.18
CA GLU A 382 15.43 37.32 -24.22
C GLU A 382 16.16 38.15 -25.27
N LYS A 383 17.38 37.75 -25.67
CA LYS A 383 18.19 38.49 -26.64
C LYS A 383 17.85 38.18 -28.10
N VAL A 384 17.00 37.17 -28.34
CA VAL A 384 16.73 36.65 -29.69
C VAL A 384 15.44 37.23 -30.28
N ASN A 385 14.56 37.78 -29.45
CA ASN A 385 13.36 38.52 -29.86
C ASN A 385 13.53 40.01 -29.60
#